data_AF-A0A7H8IN69-F1
#
_entry.id   AF-A0A7H8IN69-F1
#
_cell.length_a   1.000
_cell.length_b   1.000
_cell.length_c   1.000
_cell.angle_alpha   90.00
_cell.angle_beta   90.00
_cell.angle_gamma   90.00
#
_symmetry.space_group_name_H-M   'P 1'
#
loop_
_entity.id
_entity.type
_entity.pdbx_description
1 polymer ?
#
loop_
_entity_poly.entity_id
_entity_poly.type
_entity_poly.pdbx_seq_one_letter_code
_entity_poly.pdbx_strand_id
1 'polypeptide(L)'
;MPTNALPAGTAPLASTQTVTHQLPRHRRSVGRAREALRHQLANWHIGADITESATLLLSELTTNAINAKTTRGREIGVRFVLTGLELRIEVSDTNDEQPTLKHAEDDDESGRGLALVDSLADRWGVEPRDAVGKVVWALLVLPEGDTSHR
;
A
#
# COMPACT_ATOMS: atom_id res chain seq x y z
N MET A 1 9.79 48.13 -28.35
CA MET A 1 9.10 46.88 -28.77
C MET A 1 9.29 45.85 -27.67
N PRO A 2 8.23 45.36 -27.00
CA PRO A 2 8.36 44.37 -25.94
C PRO A 2 8.25 42.95 -26.52
N THR A 3 9.04 42.02 -26.02
CA THR A 3 8.72 40.59 -26.13
C THR A 3 8.71 40.02 -24.72
N ASN A 4 7.49 39.89 -24.23
CA ASN A 4 7.13 39.18 -23.01
C ASN A 4 7.39 37.69 -23.23
N ALA A 5 8.42 37.13 -22.59
CA ALA A 5 8.60 35.69 -22.51
C ALA A 5 7.76 35.16 -21.35
N LEU A 6 6.77 34.33 -21.65
CA LEU A 6 6.01 33.56 -20.66
C LEU A 6 6.95 32.54 -19.99
N PRO A 7 6.94 32.37 -18.65
CA PRO A 7 7.63 31.25 -18.05
C PRO A 7 6.90 29.95 -18.38
N ALA A 8 7.68 28.92 -18.70
CA ALA A 8 7.20 27.55 -18.88
C ALA A 8 6.32 27.15 -17.69
N GLY A 9 5.10 26.71 -17.97
CA GLY A 9 4.18 26.23 -16.95
C GLY A 9 4.79 25.06 -16.22
N THR A 10 5.16 25.27 -14.95
CA THR A 10 5.29 24.18 -13.98
C THR A 10 3.91 23.55 -13.90
N ALA A 11 3.73 22.37 -14.50
CA ALA A 11 2.55 21.57 -14.22
C ALA A 11 2.46 21.45 -12.69
N PRO A 12 1.29 21.74 -12.06
CA PRO A 12 1.18 21.56 -10.63
C PRO A 12 1.53 20.11 -10.32
N LEU A 13 2.53 19.91 -9.46
CA LEU A 13 2.83 18.59 -8.91
C LEU A 13 1.51 18.05 -8.36
N ALA A 14 1.11 16.86 -8.80
CA ALA A 14 -0.13 16.25 -8.32
C ALA A 14 -0.13 16.26 -6.79
N SER A 15 -1.22 16.70 -6.18
CA SER A 15 -1.31 16.79 -4.72
C SER A 15 -1.15 15.39 -4.12
N THR A 16 -0.20 15.24 -3.20
CA THR A 16 0.00 14.00 -2.46
C THR A 16 -0.76 14.06 -1.14
N GLN A 17 -1.63 13.09 -0.91
CA GLN A 17 -2.29 12.85 0.37
C GLN A 17 -1.69 11.60 1.01
N THR A 18 -1.47 11.62 2.33
CA THR A 18 -0.86 10.50 3.04
C THR A 18 -1.49 10.33 4.40
N VAL A 19 -1.77 9.08 4.77
CA VAL A 19 -2.14 8.70 6.14
C VAL A 19 -1.31 7.51 6.58
N THR A 20 -0.97 7.45 7.87
CA THR A 20 -0.19 6.36 8.45
C THR A 20 -0.83 5.91 9.76
N HIS A 21 -0.88 4.60 9.98
CA HIS A 21 -1.34 4.00 11.21
C HIS A 21 -0.30 3.02 11.75
N GLN A 22 -0.07 3.02 13.05
CA GLN A 22 0.69 1.98 13.74
C GLN A 22 -0.28 1.02 14.40
N LEU A 23 -0.07 -0.28 14.18
CA LEU A 23 -0.95 -1.33 14.67
C LEU A 23 -0.12 -2.38 15.42
N PRO A 24 -0.65 -2.97 16.51
CA PRO A 24 0.00 -4.11 17.14
C PRO A 24 0.18 -5.27 16.15
N ARG A 25 1.27 -6.02 16.25
CA ARG A 25 1.56 -7.22 15.45
C ARG A 25 0.70 -8.40 15.92
N HIS A 26 -0.58 -8.35 15.60
CA HIS A 26 -1.59 -9.32 16.05
C HIS A 26 -2.60 -9.57 14.93
N ARG A 27 -3.13 -10.80 14.77
CA ARG A 27 -4.08 -11.14 13.69
C ARG A 27 -5.29 -10.22 13.59
N ARG A 28 -5.82 -9.75 14.74
CA ARG A 28 -6.89 -8.72 14.80
C ARG A 28 -6.55 -7.41 14.09
N SER A 29 -5.27 -7.07 13.95
CA SER A 29 -4.84 -5.85 13.28
C SER A 29 -5.05 -5.89 11.77
N VAL A 30 -5.20 -7.06 11.15
CA VAL A 30 -5.61 -7.17 9.74
C VAL A 30 -6.99 -6.54 9.54
N GLY A 31 -7.95 -6.85 10.42
CA GLY A 31 -9.28 -6.24 10.38
C GLY A 31 -9.24 -4.72 10.57
N ARG A 32 -8.43 -4.24 11.52
CA ARG A 32 -8.25 -2.81 11.78
C ARG A 32 -7.61 -2.07 10.60
N ALA A 33 -6.61 -2.69 9.96
CA ALA A 33 -5.96 -2.14 8.78
C ALA A 33 -6.97 -1.99 7.62
N ARG A 34 -7.79 -3.01 7.37
CA ARG A 34 -8.86 -2.94 6.36
C ARG A 34 -9.87 -1.83 6.64
N GLU A 35 -10.31 -1.70 7.89
CA GLU A 35 -11.27 -0.66 8.27
C GLU A 35 -10.67 0.74 8.08
N ALA A 36 -9.42 0.95 8.51
CA ALA A 36 -8.70 2.19 8.31
C ALA A 36 -8.56 2.55 6.82
N LEU A 37 -8.21 1.56 5.98
CA LEU A 37 -8.13 1.77 4.53
C LEU A 37 -9.48 2.14 3.93
N ARG A 38 -10.54 1.39 4.22
CA ARG A 38 -11.87 1.69 3.66
C ARG A 38 -12.36 3.08 4.05
N HIS A 39 -12.18 3.47 5.32
CA HIS A 39 -12.49 4.82 5.77
C HIS A 39 -11.66 5.87 5.02
N GLN A 40 -10.37 5.63 4.82
CA GLN A 40 -9.53 6.58 4.10
C GLN A 40 -9.88 6.69 2.61
N LEU A 41 -10.16 5.57 1.93
CA LEU A 41 -10.55 5.56 0.52
C LEU A 41 -11.91 6.24 0.32
N ALA A 42 -12.85 6.07 1.24
CA ALA A 42 -14.10 6.83 1.25
C ALA A 42 -13.85 8.33 1.40
N ASN A 43 -12.95 8.74 2.31
CA ASN A 43 -12.58 10.17 2.48
C ASN A 43 -11.89 10.74 1.23
N TRP A 44 -11.20 9.91 0.46
CA TRP A 44 -10.59 10.28 -0.82
C TRP A 44 -11.52 10.13 -2.03
N HIS A 45 -12.77 9.72 -1.81
CA HIS A 45 -13.77 9.51 -2.85
C HIS A 45 -13.32 8.51 -3.93
N ILE A 46 -12.63 7.45 -3.51
CA ILE A 46 -12.19 6.37 -4.39
C ILE A 46 -13.30 5.32 -4.55
N GLY A 47 -13.49 4.85 -5.79
CA GLY A 47 -14.53 3.90 -6.16
C GLY A 47 -14.46 2.54 -5.45
N ALA A 48 -15.57 1.80 -5.52
CA ALA A 48 -15.73 0.52 -4.85
C ALA A 48 -14.76 -0.55 -5.36
N ASP A 49 -14.54 -0.63 -6.68
CA ASP A 49 -13.69 -1.65 -7.30
C ASP A 49 -12.23 -1.54 -6.85
N ILE A 50 -11.70 -0.30 -6.81
CA ILE A 50 -10.37 -0.02 -6.28
C ILE A 50 -10.33 -0.27 -4.78
N THR A 51 -11.38 0.08 -4.05
CA THR A 51 -11.47 -0.16 -2.60
C THR A 51 -11.41 -1.65 -2.26
N GLU A 52 -12.08 -2.50 -3.02
CA GLU A 52 -12.04 -3.96 -2.83
C GLU A 52 -10.64 -4.52 -3.10
N SER A 53 -10.05 -4.17 -4.24
CA SER A 53 -8.70 -4.61 -4.63
C SER A 53 -7.64 -4.15 -3.61
N ALA A 54 -7.67 -2.87 -3.24
CA ALA A 54 -6.80 -2.28 -2.23
C ALA A 54 -6.93 -2.98 -0.87
N THR A 55 -8.16 -3.35 -0.49
CA THR A 55 -8.41 -4.02 0.79
C THR A 55 -7.88 -5.46 0.83
N LEU A 56 -7.97 -6.17 -0.29
CA LEU A 56 -7.39 -7.51 -0.43
C LEU A 56 -5.86 -7.43 -0.37
N LEU A 57 -5.25 -6.52 -1.15
CA LEU A 57 -3.81 -6.26 -1.11
C LEU A 57 -3.33 -5.97 0.31
N LEU A 58 -3.97 -5.03 1.02
CA LEU A 58 -3.60 -4.70 2.38
C LEU A 58 -3.73 -5.90 3.32
N SER A 59 -4.74 -6.75 3.14
CA SER A 59 -4.93 -7.93 3.98
C SER A 59 -3.79 -8.93 3.82
N GLU A 60 -3.39 -9.21 2.58
CA GLU A 60 -2.27 -10.11 2.30
C GLU A 60 -0.95 -9.54 2.81
N LEU A 61 -0.66 -8.28 2.50
CA LEU A 61 0.57 -7.63 2.97
C LEU A 61 0.66 -7.59 4.50
N THR A 62 -0.45 -7.27 5.18
CA THR A 62 -0.51 -7.22 6.66
C THR A 62 -0.38 -8.62 7.27
N THR A 63 -1.00 -9.64 6.65
CA THR A 63 -0.92 -11.03 7.10
C THR A 63 0.51 -11.56 6.97
N ASN A 64 1.17 -11.28 5.84
CA ASN A 64 2.57 -11.61 5.62
C ASN A 64 3.48 -10.92 6.65
N ALA A 65 3.27 -9.62 6.90
CA ALA A 65 4.02 -8.87 7.89
C ALA A 65 3.84 -9.43 9.31
N ILE A 66 2.63 -9.88 9.70
CA ILE A 66 2.37 -10.48 11.02
C ILE A 66 3.05 -11.85 11.15
N ASN A 67 2.98 -12.68 10.10
CA ASN A 67 3.49 -14.05 10.12
C ASN A 67 5.02 -14.15 9.95
N ALA A 68 5.69 -13.10 9.48
CA ALA A 68 7.14 -13.10 9.36
C ALA A 68 7.82 -13.38 10.71
N LYS A 69 9.01 -13.98 10.71
CA LYS A 69 9.75 -14.25 11.95
C LYS A 69 10.47 -12.98 12.38
N THR A 70 10.02 -12.34 13.47
CA THR A 70 10.72 -11.16 14.02
C THR A 70 11.29 -11.44 15.41
N THR A 71 12.49 -10.93 15.67
CA THR A 71 13.17 -11.02 16.96
C THR A 71 12.87 -9.84 17.87
N ARG A 72 12.41 -8.69 17.33
CA ARG A 72 12.10 -7.47 18.09
C ARG A 72 11.03 -6.64 17.37
N GLY A 73 10.17 -5.97 18.15
CA GLY A 73 9.13 -5.07 17.65
C GLY A 73 7.72 -5.69 17.73
N ARG A 74 6.79 -4.94 18.32
CA ARG A 74 5.40 -5.36 18.54
C ARG A 74 4.40 -4.67 17.62
N GLU A 75 4.88 -3.91 16.64
CA GLU A 75 4.04 -3.08 15.79
C GLU A 75 4.37 -3.27 14.31
N ILE A 76 3.35 -3.05 13.49
CA ILE A 76 3.40 -2.94 12.04
C ILE A 76 2.85 -1.56 11.67
N GLY A 77 3.49 -0.88 10.73
CA GLY A 77 3.01 0.39 10.21
C GLY A 77 2.30 0.18 8.89
N VAL A 78 1.09 0.69 8.73
CA VAL A 78 0.42 0.76 7.43
C VAL A 78 0.36 2.21 6.97
N ARG A 79 0.69 2.46 5.71
CA ARG A 79 0.69 3.80 5.11
C ARG A 79 -0.02 3.77 3.78
N PHE A 80 -0.91 4.74 3.56
CA PHE A 80 -1.61 4.92 2.30
C PHE A 80 -1.20 6.26 1.72
N VAL A 81 -0.82 6.29 0.45
CA VAL A 81 -0.36 7.48 -0.26
C VAL A 81 -1.15 7.57 -1.55
N LEU A 82 -1.84 8.69 -1.74
CA LEU A 82 -2.52 9.01 -3.00
C LEU A 82 -1.79 10.16 -3.66
N THR A 83 -1.25 9.95 -4.86
CA THR A 83 -0.60 11.00 -5.66
C THR A 83 -1.20 11.01 -7.06
N GLY A 84 -2.00 12.02 -7.38
CA GLY A 84 -2.76 12.03 -8.63
C GLY A 84 -3.70 10.82 -8.71
N LEU A 85 -3.42 9.91 -9.64
CA LEU A 85 -4.17 8.67 -9.85
C LEU A 85 -3.43 7.41 -9.35
N GLU A 86 -2.35 7.57 -8.58
CA GLU A 86 -1.64 6.43 -8.01
C GLU A 86 -1.96 6.28 -6.52
N LEU A 87 -2.59 5.17 -6.15
CA LEU A 87 -2.78 4.74 -4.77
C LEU A 87 -1.69 3.74 -4.40
N ARG A 88 -0.81 4.13 -3.48
CA ARG A 88 0.22 3.26 -2.91
C ARG A 88 -0.16 2.84 -1.50
N ILE A 89 -0.11 1.53 -1.26
CA ILE A 89 -0.37 0.89 0.03
C ILE A 89 0.94 0.28 0.50
N GLU A 90 1.35 0.64 1.72
CA GLU A 90 2.58 0.16 2.31
C GLU A 90 2.31 -0.52 3.63
N VAL A 91 3.01 -1.63 3.85
CA VAL A 91 3.10 -2.31 5.14
C VAL A 91 4.56 -2.40 5.53
N SER A 92 4.88 -1.78 6.65
CA SER A 92 6.21 -1.79 7.25
C SER A 92 6.21 -2.67 8.48
N ASP A 93 7.25 -3.48 8.63
CA ASP A 93 7.53 -4.21 9.85
C ASP A 93 8.97 -3.95 10.29
N THR A 94 9.29 -4.41 11.50
CA THR A 94 10.63 -4.27 12.12
C THR A 94 11.53 -5.49 11.82
N ASN A 95 11.18 -6.29 10.81
CA ASN A 95 11.95 -7.44 10.37
C ASN A 95 12.82 -7.08 9.17
N ASP A 96 14.10 -7.41 9.24
CA ASP A 96 15.07 -7.22 8.15
C ASP A 96 15.03 -8.36 7.11
N GLU A 97 14.37 -9.49 7.40
CA GLU A 97 14.24 -10.58 6.43
C GLU A 97 13.39 -10.13 5.23
N GLN A 98 13.92 -10.20 4.01
CA GLN A 98 13.14 -9.99 2.78
C GLN A 98 11.93 -10.94 2.76
N PRO A 99 10.78 -10.52 2.18
CA PRO A 99 9.72 -11.46 1.89
C PRO A 99 10.28 -12.45 0.88
N THR A 100 10.61 -13.66 1.33
CA THR A 100 10.95 -14.74 0.41
C THR A 100 9.70 -15.05 -0.41
N LEU A 101 9.79 -14.87 -1.72
CA LEU A 101 8.95 -15.56 -2.69
C LEU A 101 9.18 -17.06 -2.47
N LYS A 102 8.46 -17.65 -1.52
CA LYS A 102 8.41 -19.10 -1.43
C LYS A 102 7.57 -19.55 -2.61
N HIS A 103 8.21 -20.18 -3.59
CA HIS A 103 7.49 -20.95 -4.59
C HIS A 103 6.48 -21.85 -3.86
N ALA A 104 5.26 -21.89 -4.38
CA ALA A 104 4.11 -22.62 -3.84
C ALA A 104 4.26 -24.15 -3.93
N GLU A 105 5.46 -24.67 -3.64
CA GLU A 105 5.71 -26.07 -3.42
C GLU A 105 5.72 -26.30 -1.91
N ASP A 106 4.88 -27.24 -1.47
CA ASP A 106 4.57 -27.60 -0.07
C ASP A 106 3.58 -26.69 0.67
N ASP A 107 2.28 -26.86 0.37
CA ASP A 107 1.10 -26.68 1.27
C ASP A 107 1.00 -25.42 2.15
N ASP A 108 1.84 -24.41 1.93
CA ASP A 108 1.95 -23.21 2.75
C ASP A 108 1.02 -22.12 2.17
N GLU A 109 -0.01 -21.72 2.92
CA GLU A 109 -0.91 -20.60 2.57
C GLU A 109 -0.16 -19.31 2.18
N SER A 110 1.08 -19.16 2.68
CA SER A 110 1.99 -18.04 2.42
C SER A 110 2.32 -17.82 0.94
N GLY A 111 2.30 -18.86 0.09
CA GLY A 111 2.59 -18.75 -1.35
C GLY A 111 1.44 -18.14 -2.16
N ARG A 112 0.19 -18.30 -1.68
CA ARG A 112 -0.99 -17.75 -2.37
C ARG A 112 -1.13 -16.24 -2.19
N GLY A 113 -0.70 -15.71 -1.04
CA GLY A 113 -0.83 -14.29 -0.71
C GLY A 113 -0.02 -13.38 -1.64
N LEU A 114 1.21 -13.74 -1.99
CA LEU A 114 2.02 -12.96 -2.94
C LEU A 114 1.56 -13.12 -4.39
N ALA A 115 1.06 -14.30 -4.78
CA ALA A 115 0.45 -14.48 -6.10
C ALA A 115 -0.80 -13.59 -6.27
N LEU A 116 -1.59 -13.41 -5.20
CA LEU A 116 -2.71 -12.48 -5.20
C LEU A 116 -2.22 -11.03 -5.36
N VAL A 117 -1.17 -10.63 -4.63
CA VAL A 117 -0.56 -9.30 -4.76
C VAL A 117 -0.09 -9.05 -6.19
N ASP A 118 0.61 -10.02 -6.79
CA ASP A 118 1.11 -9.94 -8.17
C ASP A 118 -0.03 -9.84 -9.19
N SER A 119 -1.17 -10.48 -8.93
CA SER A 119 -2.33 -10.45 -9.83
C SER A 119 -3.18 -9.18 -9.74
N LEU A 120 -3.20 -8.51 -8.58
CA LEU A 120 -4.08 -7.36 -8.32
C LEU A 120 -3.37 -6.01 -8.41
N ALA A 121 -2.08 -5.95 -8.10
CA ALA A 121 -1.33 -4.70 -8.09
C ALA A 121 -0.77 -4.37 -9.48
N ASP A 122 -0.85 -3.10 -9.90
CA ASP A 122 -0.16 -2.65 -11.11
C ASP A 122 1.36 -2.73 -10.96
N ARG A 123 1.84 -2.42 -9.75
CA ARG A 123 3.24 -2.57 -9.35
C ARG A 123 3.31 -2.93 -7.86
N TRP A 124 4.28 -3.72 -7.47
CA TRP A 124 4.57 -3.97 -6.08
C TRP A 124 6.06 -4.19 -5.87
N GLY A 125 6.52 -4.09 -4.63
CA GLY A 125 7.93 -4.26 -4.34
C GLY A 125 8.23 -4.27 -2.85
N VAL A 126 9.53 -4.31 -2.57
CA VAL A 126 10.10 -4.32 -1.23
C VAL A 126 11.21 -3.29 -1.18
N GLU A 127 11.13 -2.39 -0.22
CA GLU A 127 12.13 -1.36 0.03
C GLU A 127 12.70 -1.52 1.44
N PRO A 128 14.00 -1.28 1.65
CA PRO A 128 14.54 -1.16 3.00
C PRO A 128 13.92 0.06 3.68
N ARG A 129 13.70 -0.02 4.99
CA ARG A 129 13.32 1.14 5.78
C ARG A 129 14.58 1.94 6.15
N ASP A 130 14.46 3.26 6.35
CA ASP A 130 15.57 4.12 6.84
C ASP A 130 16.11 3.68 8.22
N ALA A 131 15.34 2.85 8.94
CA ALA A 131 15.71 2.17 10.18
C ALA A 131 15.56 0.64 9.99
N VAL A 132 15.83 -0.15 11.03
CA VAL A 132 15.63 -1.63 11.00
C VAL A 132 14.22 -1.98 10.49
N GLY A 133 14.15 -2.86 9.51
CA GLY A 133 12.93 -3.37 8.90
C GLY A 133 12.85 -3.20 7.39
N LYS A 134 11.70 -3.60 6.85
CA LYS A 134 11.35 -3.45 5.44
C LYS A 134 9.99 -2.79 5.28
N VAL A 135 9.76 -2.28 4.08
CA VAL A 135 8.46 -1.84 3.59
C VAL A 135 8.09 -2.72 2.40
N VAL A 136 6.99 -3.47 2.52
CA VAL A 136 6.36 -4.12 1.36
C VAL A 136 5.24 -3.21 0.88
N TRP A 137 5.21 -2.96 -0.42
CA TRP A 137 4.26 -2.01 -0.99
C TRP A 137 3.58 -2.56 -2.23
N ALA A 138 2.36 -2.11 -2.46
CA ALA A 138 1.59 -2.34 -3.68
C ALA A 138 1.01 -1.01 -4.18
N LEU A 139 0.92 -0.86 -5.49
CA LEU A 139 0.44 0.32 -6.19
C LEU A 139 -0.74 -0.07 -7.07
N LEU A 140 -1.79 0.74 -7.01
CA LEU A 140 -2.96 0.68 -7.88
C LEU A 140 -3.09 2.00 -8.65
N VAL A 141 -3.34 1.92 -9.94
CA VAL A 141 -3.69 3.06 -10.79
C VAL A 141 -5.20 3.20 -10.81
N LEU A 142 -5.67 4.36 -10.37
CA LEU A 142 -7.07 4.74 -10.42
C LEU A 142 -7.46 5.01 -11.88
N PRO A 143 -8.64 4.55 -12.32
CA PRO A 143 -9.12 4.89 -13.65
C PRO A 143 -9.32 6.41 -13.77
N GLU A 144 -8.97 6.97 -14.93
CA GLU A 144 -9.30 8.35 -15.27
C GLU A 144 -10.83 8.51 -15.31
N GLY A 145 -11.42 8.96 -14.20
CA GLY A 145 -12.88 9.12 -14.04
C GLY A 145 -13.44 8.63 -12.71
N ASP A 146 -12.67 7.92 -11.89
CA ASP A 146 -13.17 7.29 -10.66
C ASP A 146 -13.24 8.23 -9.44
N THR A 147 -12.96 9.52 -9.62
CA THR A 147 -13.30 10.56 -8.62
C THR A 147 -14.78 10.93 -8.62
N SER A 148 -15.61 10.17 -9.33
CA SER A 148 -16.97 10.58 -9.64
C SER A 148 -17.96 9.45 -9.46
N HIS A 149 -18.46 9.25 -8.23
CA HIS A 149 -19.83 8.77 -8.02
C HIS A 149 -20.45 9.37 -6.74
N ARG A 150 -21.07 10.54 -6.97
CA ARG A 150 -22.41 10.99 -6.55
C ARG A 150 -22.87 10.88 -5.10
#